data_AF-A0A9W6IM87-F1
#
_entry.id   AF-A0A9W6IM87-F1
#
_cell.length_a   1.000
_cell.length_b   1.000
_cell.length_c   1.000
_cell.angle_alpha   90.00
_cell.angle_beta   90.00
_cell.angle_gamma   90.00
#
_symmetry.space_group_name_H-M   'P 1'
#
loop_
_entity.id
_entity.type
_entity.pdbx_description
1 polymer ?
#
loop_
_entity_poly.entity_id
_entity_poly.type
_entity_poly.pdbx_seq_one_letter_code
_entity_poly.pdbx_strand_id
1 'polypeptide(L)'
;MSPRLRGRRAPWTVAAGCLLLIACQPEPEPAPQPEEPPAPVPDTLDFLPASWDALPGWAEADLADAQSAFLRSCERLRVRDGAVPLSERAAWAGTVADWREACTQLDAVESGTAPLQPVFEAVFTPVRVVAADPESGAQAQTGLMTGYYEPFVHVRPEPGDGFTQPLRRRPDDLVTVDLGRFDPALAGRRIVGEVRGGELVLYKDRGEIERQDAGEVFAWGRPADVFFLQIQGSGRLVWPDGHQERAAFAAHNGLPYRSIGRELIERGELEAHAASKAGIEAWLAENGPQATAELFSVNPRYVFFQTQMLDDPATGPSGSAGVPLTPMASIAVDPSRHAYGVPVWLSADLPELGPWSGLVVTQDTGGAITGPLRVDFFWGWGEAAERRAGSTRAQAEWVMLLPHTVVARLFADRQPA
;
A
#
# COMPACT_ATOMS: atom_id res chain seq x y z
N MET A 1 27.90 83.39 61.16
CA MET A 1 29.14 82.75 60.67
C MET A 1 28.79 81.86 59.48
N SER A 2 28.95 82.41 58.28
CA SER A 2 29.10 81.67 57.01
C SER A 2 30.47 80.94 57.03
N PRO A 3 30.72 79.85 56.25
CA PRO A 3 30.42 79.81 54.82
C PRO A 3 29.99 78.47 54.20
N ARG A 4 29.39 78.67 53.02
CA ARG A 4 29.16 77.72 51.92
C ARG A 4 30.48 77.15 51.42
N LEU A 5 30.53 75.85 51.11
CA LEU A 5 31.46 75.28 50.14
C LEU A 5 30.73 74.28 49.24
N ARG A 6 30.88 74.52 47.94
CA ARG A 6 30.30 73.81 46.80
C ARG A 6 31.02 72.47 46.59
N GLY A 7 30.28 71.37 46.55
CA GLY A 7 30.74 70.09 46.05
C GLY A 7 30.07 69.76 44.71
N ARG A 8 30.79 69.93 43.61
CA ARG A 8 30.44 69.38 42.29
C ARG A 8 30.70 67.87 42.32
N ARG A 9 29.71 67.04 42.00
CA ARG A 9 29.90 65.66 41.50
C ARG A 9 28.91 65.43 40.35
N ALA A 10 29.46 65.03 39.21
CA ALA A 10 28.75 64.76 37.98
C ALA A 10 27.88 63.50 38.09
N PRO A 11 26.70 63.45 37.44
CA PRO A 11 25.88 62.24 37.38
C PRO A 11 26.48 61.25 36.37
N TRP A 12 26.60 60.00 36.78
CA TRP A 12 26.92 58.88 35.91
C TRP A 12 25.68 58.57 35.04
N THR A 13 25.80 58.78 33.73
CA THR A 13 24.85 58.31 32.74
C THR A 13 25.04 56.81 32.52
N VAL A 14 24.13 55.99 33.06
CA VAL A 14 23.97 54.60 32.67
C VAL A 14 23.26 54.59 31.32
N ALA A 15 24.02 54.37 30.24
CA ALA A 15 23.46 54.11 28.92
C ALA A 15 22.89 52.68 28.91
N ALA A 16 21.57 52.56 29.00
CA ALA A 16 20.85 51.33 28.72
C ALA A 16 20.88 51.07 27.20
N GLY A 17 21.75 50.16 26.76
CA GLY A 17 21.77 49.67 25.39
C GLY A 17 20.58 48.74 25.15
N CYS A 18 19.54 49.24 24.49
CA CYS A 18 18.53 48.40 23.85
C CYS A 18 19.14 47.74 22.62
N LEU A 19 19.69 46.53 22.81
CA LEU A 19 20.02 45.62 21.72
C LEU A 19 18.71 45.07 21.15
N LEU A 20 18.35 45.54 19.95
CA LEU A 20 17.29 45.01 19.12
C LEU A 20 17.63 43.56 18.74
N LEU A 21 16.96 42.61 19.38
CA LEU A 21 16.90 41.23 18.93
C LEU A 21 16.05 41.19 17.66
N ILE A 22 16.71 41.25 16.51
CA ILE A 22 16.10 40.89 15.22
C ILE A 22 15.90 39.37 15.27
N ALA A 23 14.67 38.96 15.57
CA ALA A 23 14.27 37.57 15.41
C ALA A 23 14.32 37.22 13.93
N CYS A 24 15.26 36.35 13.54
CA CYS A 24 15.16 35.60 12.30
C CYS A 24 13.88 34.77 12.38
N GLN A 25 12.80 35.21 11.75
CA GLN A 25 11.71 34.29 11.43
C GLN A 25 12.16 33.46 10.23
N PRO A 26 12.07 32.11 10.30
CA PRO A 26 12.25 31.28 9.12
C PRO A 26 11.21 31.68 8.08
N GLU A 27 11.66 31.82 6.84
CA GLU A 27 10.81 32.12 5.69
C GLU A 27 9.74 31.00 5.59
N PRO A 28 8.45 31.35 5.43
CA PRO A 28 7.40 30.34 5.32
C PRO A 28 7.69 29.43 4.14
N GLU A 29 7.67 28.13 4.40
CA GLU A 29 7.94 27.08 3.42
C GLU A 29 6.99 27.27 2.22
N PRO A 30 7.51 27.27 0.97
CA PRO A 30 6.68 27.48 -0.20
C PRO A 30 5.57 26.42 -0.25
N ALA A 31 4.33 26.88 -0.50
CA ALA A 31 3.18 25.99 -0.58
C ALA A 31 3.44 24.85 -1.58
N PRO A 32 3.09 23.59 -1.25
CA PRO A 32 3.28 22.48 -2.15
C PRO A 32 2.45 22.74 -3.42
N GLN A 33 3.13 22.74 -4.56
CA GLN A 33 2.48 22.90 -5.85
C GLN A 33 1.58 21.68 -6.12
N PRO A 34 0.44 21.87 -6.81
CA PRO A 34 -0.38 20.75 -7.29
C PRO A 34 0.50 19.77 -8.06
N GLU A 35 0.58 18.52 -7.58
CA GLU A 35 1.46 17.51 -8.15
C GLU A 35 1.11 17.24 -9.62
N GLU A 36 2.12 17.39 -10.48
CA GLU A 36 2.04 16.94 -11.87
C GLU A 36 1.92 15.39 -11.86
N PRO A 37 1.03 14.79 -12.68
CA PRO A 37 0.93 13.34 -12.78
C PRO A 37 2.31 12.74 -13.08
N PRO A 38 2.70 11.61 -12.45
CA PRO A 38 3.94 10.95 -12.82
C PRO A 38 3.93 10.68 -14.32
N ALA A 39 5.08 10.91 -14.98
CA ALA A 39 5.22 10.68 -16.40
C ALA A 39 4.72 9.26 -16.75
N PRO A 40 3.99 9.08 -17.87
CA PRO A 40 3.48 7.78 -18.26
C PRO A 40 4.65 6.81 -18.42
N VAL A 41 4.66 5.77 -17.58
CA VAL A 41 5.59 4.65 -17.70
C VAL A 41 5.07 3.76 -18.83
N PRO A 42 5.94 3.24 -19.71
CA PRO A 42 5.50 2.28 -20.72
C PRO A 42 4.74 1.09 -20.12
N ASP A 43 3.76 0.57 -20.83
CA ASP A 43 2.88 -0.49 -20.31
C ASP A 43 3.47 -1.91 -20.45
N THR A 44 4.54 -2.09 -21.23
CA THR A 44 5.13 -3.41 -21.44
C THR A 44 6.28 -3.69 -20.46
N LEU A 45 6.33 -4.92 -19.97
CA LEU A 45 7.34 -5.41 -19.04
C LEU A 45 8.45 -6.10 -19.84
N ASP A 46 9.69 -5.71 -19.59
CA ASP A 46 10.88 -6.34 -20.16
C ASP A 46 11.94 -6.60 -19.06
N PHE A 47 12.90 -7.46 -19.37
CA PHE A 47 13.85 -8.03 -18.44
C PHE A 47 15.28 -7.86 -18.95
N LEU A 48 16.16 -7.37 -18.09
CA LEU A 48 17.59 -7.24 -18.37
C LEU A 48 18.40 -8.08 -17.38
N PRO A 49 19.53 -8.68 -17.80
CA PRO A 49 20.43 -9.34 -16.87
C PRO A 49 20.89 -8.39 -15.75
N ALA A 50 20.97 -8.88 -14.52
CA ALA A 50 21.56 -8.19 -13.38
C ALA A 50 22.55 -9.11 -12.64
N SER A 51 23.38 -8.52 -11.78
CA SER A 51 24.32 -9.24 -10.92
C SER A 51 24.09 -8.86 -9.46
N TRP A 52 24.48 -9.74 -8.54
CA TRP A 52 24.38 -9.49 -7.08
C TRP A 52 25.12 -8.21 -6.66
N ASP A 53 26.26 -7.91 -7.28
CA ASP A 53 27.03 -6.68 -7.04
C ASP A 53 26.27 -5.40 -7.41
N ALA A 54 25.23 -5.51 -8.23
CA ALA A 54 24.39 -4.38 -8.63
C ALA A 54 23.20 -4.13 -7.68
N LEU A 55 23.06 -4.90 -6.59
CA LEU A 55 22.01 -4.75 -5.59
C LEU A 55 22.57 -3.97 -4.38
N PRO A 56 22.19 -2.69 -4.19
CA PRO A 56 22.73 -1.88 -3.11
C PRO A 56 22.43 -2.49 -1.73
N GLY A 57 23.47 -2.77 -0.95
CA GLY A 57 23.34 -3.29 0.42
C GLY A 57 22.97 -4.77 0.55
N TRP A 58 23.01 -5.56 -0.53
CA TRP A 58 22.69 -7.00 -0.51
C TRP A 58 23.49 -7.79 0.54
N ALA A 59 24.81 -7.54 0.61
CA ALA A 59 25.72 -8.31 1.46
C ALA A 59 25.42 -8.15 2.96
N GLU A 60 24.88 -7.00 3.38
CA GLU A 60 24.58 -6.67 4.77
C GLU A 60 23.08 -6.77 5.11
N ALA A 61 22.23 -7.07 4.14
CA ALA A 61 20.78 -7.08 4.30
C ALA A 61 20.31 -8.14 5.31
N ASP A 62 19.37 -7.76 6.17
CA ASP A 62 18.58 -8.73 6.92
C ASP A 62 17.48 -9.28 6.01
N LEU A 63 17.50 -10.59 5.77
CA LEU A 63 16.58 -11.28 4.87
C LEU A 63 15.56 -12.14 5.62
N ALA A 64 15.51 -12.09 6.96
CA ALA A 64 14.64 -12.96 7.76
C ALA A 64 13.14 -12.74 7.46
N ASP A 65 12.70 -11.48 7.43
CA ASP A 65 11.30 -11.15 7.12
C ASP A 65 10.93 -11.52 5.68
N ALA A 66 11.86 -11.32 4.74
CA ALA A 66 11.70 -11.70 3.33
C ALA A 66 11.63 -13.22 3.15
N GLN A 67 12.46 -13.98 3.87
CA GLN A 67 12.40 -15.44 3.91
C GLN A 67 11.04 -15.90 4.46
N SER A 68 10.61 -15.34 5.59
CA SER A 68 9.30 -15.64 6.19
C SER A 68 8.14 -15.35 5.21
N ALA A 69 8.16 -14.19 4.56
CA ALA A 69 7.18 -13.84 3.53
C ALA A 69 7.22 -14.85 2.36
N PHE A 70 8.39 -15.16 1.83
CA PHE A 70 8.52 -16.11 0.71
C PHE A 70 8.03 -17.51 1.08
N LEU A 71 8.35 -18.00 2.28
CA LEU A 71 7.92 -19.31 2.75
C LEU A 71 6.40 -19.40 2.92
N ARG A 72 5.73 -18.33 3.37
CA ARG A 72 4.26 -18.26 3.37
C ARG A 72 3.68 -18.44 1.97
N SER A 73 4.29 -17.83 0.95
CA SER A 73 3.91 -18.09 -0.45
C SER A 73 4.17 -19.54 -0.86
N CYS A 74 5.30 -20.13 -0.44
CA CYS A 74 5.65 -21.52 -0.71
C CYS A 74 4.65 -22.54 -0.14
N GLU A 75 4.00 -22.27 1.00
CA GLU A 75 2.94 -23.12 1.55
C GLU A 75 1.80 -23.35 0.54
N ARG A 76 1.42 -22.30 -0.20
CA ARG A 76 0.42 -22.39 -1.26
C ARG A 76 0.94 -23.11 -2.50
N LEU A 77 2.22 -22.93 -2.84
CA LEU A 77 2.84 -23.57 -4.01
C LEU A 77 3.03 -25.08 -3.81
N ARG A 78 3.32 -25.52 -2.58
CA ARG A 78 3.54 -26.95 -2.25
C ARG A 78 2.35 -27.83 -2.58
N VAL A 79 1.13 -27.32 -2.43
CA VAL A 79 -0.12 -28.07 -2.68
C VAL A 79 -0.66 -27.96 -4.10
N ARG A 80 -0.08 -27.08 -4.94
CA ARG A 80 -0.46 -26.93 -6.36
C ARG A 80 0.27 -27.98 -7.21
N ASP A 81 -0.31 -28.35 -8.36
CA ASP A 81 0.39 -29.15 -9.36
C ASP A 81 1.68 -28.42 -9.80
N GLY A 82 2.76 -29.17 -10.04
CA GLY A 82 4.04 -28.57 -10.47
C GLY A 82 4.01 -28.10 -11.93
N ALA A 83 3.20 -28.72 -12.78
CA ALA A 83 3.16 -28.43 -14.21
C ALA A 83 2.35 -27.17 -14.56
N VAL A 84 1.53 -26.65 -13.65
CA VAL A 84 0.73 -25.45 -13.93
C VAL A 84 1.60 -24.18 -13.89
N PRO A 85 1.25 -23.17 -14.70
CA PRO A 85 1.90 -21.86 -14.63
C PRO A 85 1.85 -21.29 -13.21
N LEU A 86 2.90 -20.58 -12.80
CA LEU A 86 2.87 -19.86 -11.52
C LEU A 86 1.73 -18.83 -11.54
N SER A 87 1.58 -18.13 -12.67
CA SER A 87 0.53 -17.16 -12.97
C SER A 87 0.00 -17.37 -14.39
N GLU A 88 -1.33 -17.36 -14.54
CA GLU A 88 -2.01 -17.39 -15.85
C GLU A 88 -1.80 -16.11 -16.66
N ARG A 89 -1.41 -15.01 -16.03
CA ARG A 89 -1.25 -13.69 -16.67
C ARG A 89 0.20 -13.25 -16.83
N ALA A 90 1.08 -13.77 -15.98
CA ALA A 90 2.52 -13.51 -16.01
C ALA A 90 3.28 -14.78 -16.40
N ALA A 91 3.09 -15.22 -17.64
CA ALA A 91 3.67 -16.46 -18.17
C ALA A 91 5.20 -16.52 -18.07
N TRP A 92 5.86 -15.36 -18.07
CA TRP A 92 7.30 -15.23 -17.90
C TRP A 92 7.81 -15.84 -16.58
N ALA A 93 6.96 -15.97 -15.56
CA ALA A 93 7.35 -16.46 -14.23
C ALA A 93 7.51 -17.99 -14.16
N GLY A 94 7.28 -18.70 -15.27
CA GLY A 94 7.43 -20.15 -15.35
C GLY A 94 6.30 -20.94 -14.67
N THR A 95 6.62 -22.15 -14.22
CA THR A 95 5.69 -23.11 -13.62
C THR A 95 5.91 -23.21 -12.13
N VAL A 96 4.93 -23.74 -11.38
CA VAL A 96 5.08 -23.99 -9.93
C VAL A 96 6.30 -24.85 -9.63
N ALA A 97 6.62 -25.83 -10.47
CA ALA A 97 7.78 -26.71 -10.26
C ALA A 97 9.11 -25.95 -10.23
N ASP A 98 9.25 -24.88 -11.01
CA ASP A 98 10.49 -24.08 -11.06
C ASP A 98 10.80 -23.40 -9.71
N TRP A 99 9.79 -23.14 -8.89
CA TRP A 99 9.92 -22.44 -7.61
C TRP A 99 10.09 -23.38 -6.41
N ARG A 100 9.81 -24.67 -6.57
CA ARG A 100 9.81 -25.64 -5.46
C ARG A 100 11.20 -25.87 -4.88
N GLU A 101 12.24 -25.84 -5.70
CA GLU A 101 13.62 -25.99 -5.21
C GLU A 101 13.99 -24.84 -4.27
N ALA A 102 13.72 -23.60 -4.68
CA ALA A 102 13.94 -22.42 -3.84
C ALA A 102 13.13 -22.50 -2.54
N CYS A 103 11.86 -22.94 -2.61
CA CYS A 103 11.05 -23.17 -1.42
C CYS A 103 11.68 -24.18 -0.46
N THR A 104 12.19 -25.32 -0.95
CA THR A 104 12.82 -26.35 -0.12
C THR A 104 14.13 -25.87 0.49
N GLN A 105 14.99 -25.20 -0.29
CA GLN A 105 16.30 -24.75 0.18
C GLN A 105 16.17 -23.65 1.24
N LEU A 106 15.24 -22.69 1.05
CA LEU A 106 15.01 -21.63 2.02
C LEU A 106 14.30 -22.12 3.28
N ASP A 107 13.43 -23.14 3.19
CA ASP A 107 12.75 -23.74 4.35
C ASP A 107 13.71 -24.56 5.23
N ALA A 108 14.80 -25.06 4.65
CA ALA A 108 15.82 -25.83 5.38
C ALA A 108 16.73 -24.97 6.28
N VAL A 109 16.67 -23.63 6.13
CA VAL A 109 17.48 -22.70 6.91
C VAL A 109 16.62 -22.05 7.97
N GLU A 110 16.91 -22.36 9.24
CA GLU A 110 16.24 -21.72 10.36
C GLU A 110 16.63 -20.23 10.43
N SER A 111 15.62 -19.35 10.42
CA SER A 111 15.82 -17.90 10.42
C SER A 111 16.66 -17.45 11.61
N GLY A 112 17.67 -16.60 11.36
CA GLY A 112 18.55 -16.06 12.39
C GLY A 112 19.72 -16.96 12.82
N THR A 113 19.83 -18.18 12.27
CA THR A 113 20.94 -19.10 12.60
C THR A 113 22.11 -19.05 11.61
N ALA A 114 21.88 -18.58 10.38
CA ALA A 114 22.88 -18.49 9.33
C ALA A 114 22.57 -17.33 8.34
N PRO A 115 23.59 -16.79 7.65
CA PRO A 115 23.38 -15.84 6.56
C PRO A 115 22.53 -16.47 5.44
N LEU A 116 21.52 -15.73 4.96
CA LEU A 116 20.60 -16.20 3.93
C LEU A 116 21.09 -15.89 2.51
N GLN A 117 22.01 -14.94 2.35
CA GLN A 117 22.54 -14.50 1.06
C GLN A 117 23.04 -15.69 0.22
N PRO A 118 23.89 -16.61 0.73
CA PRO A 118 24.38 -17.73 -0.08
C PRO A 118 23.27 -18.68 -0.54
N VAL A 119 22.17 -18.76 0.20
CA VAL A 119 21.03 -19.64 -0.11
C VAL A 119 20.18 -19.03 -1.22
N PHE A 120 19.91 -17.72 -1.15
CA PHE A 120 19.26 -16.99 -2.25
C PHE A 120 20.12 -17.02 -3.53
N GLU A 121 21.43 -16.81 -3.41
CA GLU A 121 22.37 -16.85 -4.53
C GLU A 121 22.46 -18.23 -5.19
N ALA A 122 22.25 -19.30 -4.42
CA ALA A 122 22.31 -20.69 -4.91
C ALA A 122 21.07 -21.13 -5.69
N VAL A 123 19.93 -20.43 -5.55
CA VAL A 123 18.66 -20.84 -6.17
C VAL A 123 18.06 -19.79 -7.10
N PHE A 124 18.50 -18.53 -7.00
CA PHE A 124 18.00 -17.43 -7.79
C PHE A 124 19.08 -16.75 -8.63
N THR A 125 18.63 -16.10 -9.70
CA THR A 125 19.43 -15.16 -10.48
C THR A 125 18.75 -13.79 -10.48
N PRO A 126 19.49 -12.69 -10.20
CA PRO A 126 18.95 -11.35 -10.29
C PRO A 126 18.60 -10.96 -11.73
N VAL A 127 17.41 -10.41 -11.92
CA VAL A 127 16.91 -9.91 -13.21
C VAL A 127 16.31 -8.53 -13.02
N ARG A 128 16.89 -7.53 -13.69
CA ARG A 128 16.38 -6.16 -13.65
C ARG A 128 15.09 -6.08 -14.45
N VAL A 129 14.09 -5.45 -13.87
CA VAL A 129 12.80 -5.21 -14.53
C VAL A 129 12.82 -3.83 -15.14
N VAL A 130 12.41 -3.72 -16.40
CA VAL A 130 12.24 -2.43 -17.07
C VAL A 130 10.86 -2.35 -17.69
N ALA A 131 10.32 -1.15 -17.73
CA ALA A 131 9.16 -0.84 -18.56
C ALA A 131 9.68 -0.38 -19.92
N ALA A 132 9.19 -0.97 -21.00
CA ALA A 132 9.59 -0.61 -22.36
C ALA A 132 8.38 -0.25 -23.22
N ASP A 133 8.54 0.69 -24.14
CA ASP A 133 7.60 0.94 -25.22
C ASP A 133 8.24 0.48 -26.53
N PRO A 134 7.76 -0.61 -27.15
CA PRO A 134 8.29 -1.11 -28.41
C PRO A 134 8.15 -0.12 -29.58
N GLU A 135 7.15 0.77 -29.55
CA GLU A 135 6.87 1.70 -30.65
C GLU A 135 7.75 2.96 -30.57
N SER A 136 7.89 3.54 -29.37
CA SER A 136 8.72 4.74 -29.17
C SER A 136 10.17 4.43 -28.81
N GLY A 137 10.48 3.20 -28.40
CA GLY A 137 11.77 2.81 -27.84
C GLY A 137 12.03 3.37 -26.43
N ALA A 138 11.05 4.03 -25.81
CA ALA A 138 11.19 4.55 -24.45
C ALA A 138 11.37 3.40 -23.45
N GLN A 139 12.26 3.60 -22.47
CA GLN A 139 12.46 2.67 -21.37
C GLN A 139 12.50 3.40 -20.04
N ALA A 140 11.91 2.79 -19.01
CA ALA A 140 12.03 3.22 -17.63
C ALA A 140 12.56 2.06 -16.79
N GLN A 141 13.51 2.35 -15.89
CA GLN A 141 14.08 1.37 -14.96
C GLN A 141 13.59 1.61 -13.52
N THR A 142 12.95 2.75 -13.29
CA THR A 142 12.30 3.12 -12.03
C THR A 142 10.81 3.29 -12.25
N GLY A 143 10.04 3.09 -11.19
CA GLY A 143 8.64 3.48 -11.19
C GLY A 143 8.10 3.75 -9.79
N LEU A 144 6.80 4.00 -9.70
CA LEU A 144 6.18 4.58 -8.51
C LEU A 144 5.96 3.54 -7.41
N MET A 145 6.56 3.80 -6.25
CA MET A 145 6.29 3.15 -4.99
C MET A 145 5.42 4.03 -4.10
N THR A 146 4.31 3.47 -3.60
CA THR A 146 3.48 4.03 -2.54
C THR A 146 3.50 3.09 -1.32
N GLY A 147 2.83 3.45 -0.23
CA GLY A 147 2.72 2.61 0.95
C GLY A 147 1.28 2.41 1.41
N TYR A 148 1.02 1.24 2.00
CA TYR A 148 -0.24 0.90 2.64
C TYR A 148 0.00 0.19 3.98
N TYR A 149 -1.05 0.07 4.79
CA TYR A 149 -0.96 -0.45 6.16
C TYR A 149 -2.30 -1.05 6.59
N GLU A 150 -2.29 -1.78 7.71
CA GLU A 150 -3.48 -2.29 8.39
C GLU A 150 -3.84 -1.35 9.57
N PRO A 151 -4.89 -0.50 9.46
CA PRO A 151 -5.28 0.45 10.49
C PRO A 151 -5.90 -0.22 11.71
N PHE A 152 -5.75 0.41 12.87
CA PHE A 152 -6.62 0.16 14.02
C PHE A 152 -7.90 0.98 13.87
N VAL A 153 -9.05 0.34 14.07
CA VAL A 153 -10.37 0.97 13.97
C VAL A 153 -11.15 0.66 15.24
N HIS A 154 -11.43 1.69 16.04
CA HIS A 154 -12.30 1.53 17.19
C HIS A 154 -13.74 1.31 16.74
N VAL A 155 -14.41 0.33 17.33
CA VAL A 155 -15.78 -0.04 16.95
C VAL A 155 -16.70 -0.26 18.15
N ARG A 156 -18.01 -0.18 17.89
CA ARG A 156 -19.10 -0.49 18.83
C ARG A 156 -20.16 -1.37 18.16
N PRO A 157 -20.92 -2.16 18.95
CA PRO A 157 -22.03 -2.96 18.40
C PRO A 157 -23.22 -2.11 17.94
N GLU A 158 -23.43 -0.95 18.56
CA GLU A 158 -24.54 -0.03 18.29
C GLU A 158 -24.03 1.37 17.94
N PRO A 159 -24.76 2.13 17.11
CA PRO A 159 -24.37 3.48 16.74
C PRO A 159 -24.53 4.45 17.92
N GLY A 160 -23.64 5.45 18.00
CA GLY A 160 -23.68 6.47 19.05
C GLY A 160 -22.31 7.04 19.38
N ASP A 161 -22.22 8.14 20.12
CA ASP A 161 -20.96 8.77 20.56
C ASP A 161 -19.94 9.04 19.42
N GLY A 162 -20.44 9.35 18.22
CA GLY A 162 -19.62 9.56 17.01
C GLY A 162 -19.25 8.29 16.24
N PHE A 163 -19.66 7.10 16.71
CA PHE A 163 -19.58 5.84 15.97
C PHE A 163 -20.84 5.68 15.12
N THR A 164 -20.88 6.37 13.99
CA THR A 164 -22.09 6.48 13.14
C THR A 164 -21.93 5.81 11.78
N GLN A 165 -20.74 5.32 11.44
CA GLN A 165 -20.50 4.69 10.14
C GLN A 165 -20.51 3.16 10.26
N PRO A 166 -21.38 2.47 9.51
CA PRO A 166 -21.52 1.03 9.62
C PRO A 166 -20.39 0.28 8.91
N LEU A 167 -19.88 -0.78 9.54
CA LEU A 167 -19.14 -1.85 8.88
C LEU A 167 -20.10 -2.96 8.48
N ARG A 168 -20.09 -3.31 7.19
CA ARG A 168 -21.09 -4.20 6.59
C ARG A 168 -20.48 -5.51 6.10
N ARG A 169 -21.22 -6.60 6.28
CA ARG A 169 -20.96 -7.89 5.64
C ARG A 169 -21.31 -7.84 4.16
N ARG A 170 -20.69 -8.74 3.39
CA ARG A 170 -21.01 -8.93 1.98
C ARG A 170 -22.51 -9.28 1.84
N PRO A 171 -23.28 -8.56 1.02
CA PRO A 171 -24.67 -8.89 0.73
C PRO A 171 -24.81 -10.18 -0.11
N ASP A 172 -25.87 -10.94 0.13
CA ASP A 172 -26.16 -12.20 -0.60
C ASP A 172 -26.49 -11.99 -2.08
N ASP A 173 -27.03 -10.82 -2.43
CA ASP A 173 -27.38 -10.43 -3.81
C ASP A 173 -26.17 -9.92 -4.62
N LEU A 174 -25.00 -9.74 -3.99
CA LEU A 174 -23.78 -9.28 -4.66
C LEU A 174 -23.10 -10.44 -5.40
N VAL A 175 -23.11 -10.34 -6.73
CA VAL A 175 -22.58 -11.32 -7.67
C VAL A 175 -21.29 -10.80 -8.29
N THR A 176 -20.20 -11.54 -8.15
CA THR A 176 -18.95 -11.31 -8.88
C THR A 176 -18.82 -12.33 -10.00
N VAL A 177 -18.74 -11.85 -11.25
CA VAL A 177 -18.62 -12.69 -12.44
C VAL A 177 -17.19 -12.66 -12.95
N ASP A 178 -16.60 -13.85 -13.10
CA ASP A 178 -15.32 -14.05 -13.79
C ASP A 178 -15.59 -14.19 -15.29
N LEU A 179 -15.25 -13.17 -16.06
CA LEU A 179 -15.56 -13.13 -17.49
C LEU A 179 -14.73 -14.14 -18.28
N GLY A 180 -13.57 -14.54 -17.77
CA GLY A 180 -12.71 -15.57 -18.36
C GLY A 180 -13.38 -16.95 -18.47
N ARG A 181 -14.39 -17.20 -17.64
CA ARG A 181 -15.19 -18.44 -17.69
C ARG A 181 -16.14 -18.50 -18.88
N PHE A 182 -16.44 -17.36 -19.49
CA PHE A 182 -17.34 -17.24 -20.64
C PHE A 182 -16.57 -17.05 -21.94
N ASP A 183 -15.49 -16.25 -21.88
CA ASP A 183 -14.64 -15.96 -23.02
C ASP A 183 -13.17 -15.93 -22.55
N PRO A 184 -12.29 -16.82 -23.06
CA PRO A 184 -10.86 -16.80 -22.76
C PRO A 184 -10.19 -15.45 -23.04
N ALA A 185 -10.68 -14.66 -24.00
CA ALA A 185 -10.16 -13.32 -24.28
C ALA A 185 -10.42 -12.31 -23.15
N LEU A 186 -11.31 -12.65 -22.22
CA LEU A 186 -11.66 -11.85 -21.04
C LEU A 186 -11.04 -12.43 -19.76
N ALA A 187 -10.11 -13.38 -19.86
CA ALA A 187 -9.43 -13.96 -18.71
C ALA A 187 -8.82 -12.87 -17.80
N GLY A 188 -9.09 -13.00 -16.50
CA GLY A 188 -8.64 -12.03 -15.49
C GLY A 188 -9.55 -10.80 -15.33
N ARG A 189 -10.51 -10.56 -16.24
CA ARG A 189 -11.51 -9.50 -16.06
C ARG A 189 -12.69 -9.98 -15.21
N ARG A 190 -13.14 -9.13 -14.30
CA ARG A 190 -14.29 -9.38 -13.43
C ARG A 190 -15.25 -8.21 -13.49
N ILE A 191 -16.54 -8.52 -13.37
CA ILE A 191 -17.59 -7.52 -13.12
C ILE A 191 -18.31 -7.88 -11.83
N VAL A 192 -18.85 -6.87 -11.16
CA VAL A 192 -19.66 -7.04 -9.95
C VAL A 192 -21.01 -6.40 -10.18
N GLY A 193 -22.06 -7.12 -9.79
CA GLY A 193 -23.43 -6.74 -10.05
C GLY A 193 -24.41 -7.43 -9.12
N GLU A 194 -25.69 -7.24 -9.42
CA GLU A 194 -26.80 -8.00 -8.84
C GLU A 194 -27.76 -8.43 -9.95
N VAL A 195 -28.50 -9.50 -9.73
CA VAL A 195 -29.49 -9.97 -10.70
C VAL A 195 -30.85 -9.35 -10.37
N ARG A 196 -31.37 -8.52 -11.28
CA ARG A 196 -32.70 -7.91 -11.18
C ARG A 196 -33.52 -8.26 -12.41
N GLY A 197 -34.69 -8.87 -12.21
CA GLY A 197 -35.57 -9.23 -13.33
C GLY A 197 -34.96 -10.22 -14.34
N GLY A 198 -33.96 -11.01 -13.93
CA GLY A 198 -33.24 -11.92 -14.82
C GLY A 198 -32.03 -11.30 -15.54
N GLU A 199 -31.76 -10.01 -15.35
CA GLU A 199 -30.60 -9.31 -15.91
C GLU A 199 -29.55 -9.03 -14.85
N LEU A 200 -28.27 -9.17 -15.21
CA LEU A 200 -27.17 -8.73 -14.37
C LEU A 200 -26.95 -7.23 -14.58
N VAL A 201 -27.19 -6.44 -13.54
CA VAL A 201 -26.95 -4.98 -13.52
C VAL A 201 -25.79 -4.63 -12.60
N LEU A 202 -25.21 -3.44 -12.74
CA LEU A 202 -24.19 -2.96 -11.81
C LEU A 202 -24.74 -2.95 -10.37
N TYR A 203 -23.86 -3.25 -9.42
CA TYR A 203 -24.23 -3.20 -8.01
C TYR A 203 -24.40 -1.75 -7.56
N LYS A 204 -25.14 -1.58 -6.46
CA LYS A 204 -25.43 -0.29 -5.81
C LYS A 204 -24.16 0.51 -5.54
N ASP A 205 -24.22 1.83 -5.76
CA ASP A 205 -23.14 2.72 -5.31
C ASP A 205 -23.12 2.91 -3.79
N ARG A 206 -22.07 3.53 -3.26
CA ARG A 206 -21.94 3.80 -1.82
C ARG A 206 -23.16 4.53 -1.24
N GLY A 207 -23.64 5.57 -1.91
CA GLY A 207 -24.76 6.38 -1.40
C GLY A 207 -26.07 5.59 -1.41
N GLU A 208 -26.27 4.69 -2.37
CA GLU A 208 -27.37 3.73 -2.37
C GLU A 208 -27.23 2.66 -1.28
N ILE A 209 -26.04 2.08 -1.10
CA ILE A 209 -25.75 1.09 -0.05
C ILE A 209 -26.05 1.66 1.34
N GLU A 210 -25.60 2.88 1.60
CA GLU A 210 -25.79 3.54 2.89
C GLU A 210 -27.25 3.93 3.15
N ARG A 211 -28.01 4.33 2.11
CA ARG A 211 -29.45 4.67 2.24
C ARG A 211 -30.38 3.46 2.30
N GLN A 212 -30.06 2.39 1.59
CA GLN A 212 -30.88 1.17 1.51
C GLN A 212 -30.50 0.11 2.55
N ASP A 213 -29.48 0.39 3.38
CA ASP A 213 -28.97 -0.51 4.41
C ASP A 213 -28.53 -1.88 3.82
N ALA A 214 -27.88 -1.85 2.66
CA ALA A 214 -27.51 -3.07 1.93
C ALA A 214 -26.36 -3.81 2.61
N GLY A 215 -26.60 -5.04 3.05
CA GLY A 215 -25.64 -5.87 3.77
C GLY A 215 -25.73 -5.67 5.29
N GLU A 216 -25.61 -6.78 6.02
CA GLU A 216 -25.74 -6.81 7.47
C GLU A 216 -24.66 -5.94 8.14
N VAL A 217 -25.08 -5.02 9.00
CA VAL A 217 -24.16 -4.25 9.85
C VAL A 217 -23.72 -5.12 11.01
N PHE A 218 -22.41 -5.27 11.19
CA PHE A 218 -21.85 -6.06 12.30
C PHE A 218 -21.10 -5.21 13.34
N ALA A 219 -20.76 -3.97 13.00
CA ALA A 219 -20.08 -3.02 13.87
C ALA A 219 -20.27 -1.59 13.36
N TRP A 220 -20.04 -0.61 14.24
CA TRP A 220 -20.07 0.82 13.95
C TRP A 220 -18.75 1.46 14.33
N GLY A 221 -18.16 2.21 13.41
CA GLY A 221 -16.92 2.98 13.61
C GLY A 221 -17.15 4.47 13.42
N ARG A 222 -16.09 5.27 13.65
CA ARG A 222 -16.11 6.69 13.26
C ARG A 222 -16.10 6.81 11.74
N PRO A 223 -16.74 7.85 11.15
CA PRO A 223 -16.85 7.99 9.70
C PRO A 223 -15.51 7.91 8.95
N ALA A 224 -14.52 8.70 9.35
CA ALA A 224 -13.22 8.70 8.70
C ALA A 224 -12.54 7.33 8.81
N ASP A 225 -12.47 6.75 10.02
CA ASP A 225 -11.81 5.47 10.25
C ASP A 225 -12.38 4.36 9.37
N VAL A 226 -13.71 4.27 9.25
CA VAL A 226 -14.34 3.25 8.39
C VAL A 226 -14.13 3.54 6.90
N PHE A 227 -14.15 4.80 6.49
CA PHE A 227 -13.88 5.17 5.10
C PHE A 227 -12.44 4.83 4.69
N PHE A 228 -11.46 5.17 5.54
CA PHE A 228 -10.05 4.83 5.31
C PHE A 228 -9.79 3.34 5.43
N LEU A 229 -10.46 2.62 6.33
CA LEU A 229 -10.44 1.15 6.38
C LEU A 229 -10.86 0.54 5.03
N GLN A 230 -11.87 1.09 4.37
CA GLN A 230 -12.31 0.65 3.04
C GLN A 230 -11.31 0.96 1.92
N ILE A 231 -10.48 2.00 2.08
CA ILE A 231 -9.36 2.27 1.18
C ILE A 231 -8.25 1.25 1.38
N GLN A 232 -7.88 0.97 2.63
CA GLN A 232 -6.80 0.01 2.97
C GLN A 232 -7.20 -1.45 2.69
N GLY A 233 -8.50 -1.77 2.71
CA GLY A 233 -9.04 -3.09 2.39
C GLY A 233 -9.03 -4.09 3.54
N SER A 234 -8.30 -3.83 4.62
CA SER A 234 -8.35 -4.60 5.87
C SER A 234 -7.99 -3.73 7.07
N GLY A 235 -8.28 -4.18 8.29
CA GLY A 235 -7.91 -3.46 9.51
C GLY A 235 -8.17 -4.27 10.78
N ARG A 236 -7.67 -3.78 11.91
CA ARG A 236 -7.85 -4.36 13.24
C ARG A 236 -8.93 -3.60 13.99
N LEU A 237 -10.05 -4.26 14.20
CA LEU A 237 -11.16 -3.77 14.99
C LEU A 237 -10.80 -3.85 16.46
N VAL A 238 -10.94 -2.73 17.17
CA VAL A 238 -10.68 -2.64 18.61
C VAL A 238 -11.99 -2.33 19.32
N TRP A 239 -12.47 -3.30 20.08
CA TRP A 239 -13.75 -3.23 20.78
C TRP A 239 -13.63 -2.54 22.15
N PRO A 240 -14.74 -2.10 22.78
CA PRO A 240 -14.70 -1.37 24.05
C PRO A 240 -14.11 -2.17 25.22
N ASP A 241 -14.19 -3.50 25.17
CA ASP A 241 -13.59 -4.42 26.14
C ASP A 241 -12.09 -4.66 25.89
N GLY A 242 -11.54 -4.07 24.83
CA GLY A 242 -10.14 -4.19 24.44
C GLY A 242 -9.83 -5.42 23.58
N HIS A 243 -10.79 -6.32 23.34
CA HIS A 243 -10.55 -7.43 22.43
C HIS A 243 -10.40 -6.92 20.98
N GLN A 244 -9.65 -7.69 20.18
CA GLN A 244 -9.39 -7.35 18.79
C GLN A 244 -9.82 -8.46 17.84
N GLU A 245 -10.39 -8.04 16.72
CA GLU A 245 -10.68 -8.88 15.56
C GLU A 245 -10.17 -8.18 14.31
N ARG A 246 -9.98 -8.93 13.23
CA ARG A 246 -9.65 -8.37 11.92
C ARG A 246 -10.91 -8.15 11.11
N ALA A 247 -11.07 -6.95 10.55
CA ALA A 247 -11.93 -6.71 9.41
C ALA A 247 -11.19 -7.17 8.14
N ALA A 248 -11.45 -8.39 7.70
CA ALA A 248 -10.89 -8.94 6.48
C ALA A 248 -11.76 -8.55 5.26
N PHE A 249 -11.13 -8.21 4.14
CA PHE A 249 -11.83 -7.95 2.88
C PHE A 249 -12.74 -9.13 2.50
N ALA A 250 -14.01 -8.85 2.22
CA ALA A 250 -14.95 -9.87 1.75
C ALA A 250 -15.42 -9.63 0.31
N ALA A 251 -15.70 -8.37 -0.06
CA ALA A 251 -16.11 -7.98 -1.41
C ALA A 251 -16.01 -6.46 -1.62
N HIS A 252 -16.09 -6.02 -2.87
CA HIS A 252 -16.37 -4.62 -3.22
C HIS A 252 -17.49 -4.57 -4.27
N ASN A 253 -18.20 -3.45 -4.37
CA ASN A 253 -19.34 -3.27 -5.28
C ASN A 253 -18.99 -3.09 -6.78
N GLY A 254 -17.75 -3.40 -7.19
CA GLY A 254 -17.30 -3.23 -8.59
C GLY A 254 -17.05 -1.80 -9.08
N LEU A 255 -17.41 -0.77 -8.32
CA LEU A 255 -17.32 0.62 -8.79
C LEU A 255 -15.92 1.23 -8.57
N PRO A 256 -15.54 2.23 -9.39
CA PRO A 256 -14.22 2.87 -9.31
C PRO A 256 -14.10 3.75 -8.07
N TYR A 257 -12.88 3.84 -7.53
CA TYR A 257 -12.57 4.78 -6.46
C TYR A 257 -12.58 6.23 -6.98
N ARG A 258 -13.12 7.16 -6.19
CA ARG A 258 -12.93 8.61 -6.38
C ARG A 258 -12.43 9.23 -5.10
N SER A 259 -11.48 10.16 -5.21
CA SER A 259 -10.83 10.78 -4.05
C SER A 259 -11.70 11.89 -3.45
N ILE A 260 -12.13 11.70 -2.20
CA ILE A 260 -12.86 12.73 -1.44
C ILE A 260 -11.96 13.91 -1.04
N GLY A 261 -10.65 13.67 -0.83
CA GLY A 261 -9.70 14.75 -0.55
C GLY A 261 -9.53 15.68 -1.75
N ARG A 262 -9.45 15.10 -2.96
CA ARG A 262 -9.42 15.87 -4.21
C ARG A 262 -10.70 16.67 -4.41
N GLU A 263 -11.85 16.07 -4.14
CA GLU A 263 -13.13 16.77 -4.20
C GLU A 263 -13.16 17.98 -3.26
N LEU A 264 -12.69 17.85 -2.01
CA LEU A 264 -12.63 18.96 -1.06
C LEU A 264 -11.70 20.09 -1.53
N ILE A 265 -10.57 19.74 -2.18
CA ILE A 265 -9.69 20.73 -2.81
C ILE A 265 -10.41 21.44 -3.97
N GLU A 266 -11.07 20.69 -4.85
CA GLU A 266 -11.80 21.25 -5.99
C GLU A 266 -12.96 22.16 -5.56
N ARG A 267 -13.57 21.91 -4.40
CA ARG A 267 -14.57 22.78 -3.76
C ARG A 267 -13.98 24.00 -3.04
N GLY A 268 -12.67 24.04 -2.82
CA GLY A 268 -12.01 25.08 -2.02
C GLY A 268 -12.27 24.96 -0.52
N GLU A 269 -12.63 23.76 -0.05
CA GLU A 269 -12.95 23.46 1.34
C GLU A 269 -11.76 22.86 2.11
N LEU A 270 -10.75 22.35 1.39
CA LEU A 270 -9.44 21.99 1.94
C LEU A 270 -8.33 22.45 1.01
N GLU A 271 -7.21 22.89 1.59
CA GLU A 271 -5.98 23.13 0.85
C GLU A 271 -5.30 21.80 0.47
N ALA A 272 -4.50 21.80 -0.61
CA ALA A 272 -3.86 20.58 -1.11
C ALA A 272 -2.97 19.87 -0.05
N HIS A 273 -2.25 20.66 0.75
CA HIS A 273 -1.42 20.14 1.85
C HIS A 273 -2.24 19.58 3.02
N ALA A 274 -3.52 19.96 3.12
CA ALA A 274 -4.43 19.55 4.18
C ALA A 274 -5.32 18.36 3.78
N ALA A 275 -5.24 17.87 2.53
CA ALA A 275 -6.01 16.71 2.05
C ALA A 275 -5.46 15.35 2.57
N SER A 276 -5.13 15.31 3.86
CA SER A 276 -4.73 14.12 4.62
C SER A 276 -5.92 13.54 5.39
N LYS A 277 -5.76 12.35 5.99
CA LYS A 277 -6.76 11.76 6.88
C LYS A 277 -7.15 12.73 8.01
N ALA A 278 -6.17 13.36 8.66
CA ALA A 278 -6.41 14.30 9.75
C ALA A 278 -7.19 15.55 9.29
N GLY A 279 -6.87 16.09 8.10
CA GLY A 279 -7.62 17.23 7.56
C GLY A 279 -9.05 16.87 7.17
N ILE A 280 -9.26 15.68 6.61
CA ILE A 280 -10.61 15.16 6.32
C ILE A 280 -11.38 14.93 7.63
N GLU A 281 -10.77 14.36 8.67
CA GLU A 281 -11.39 14.20 9.99
C GLU A 281 -11.86 15.53 10.59
N ALA A 282 -11.02 16.56 10.50
CA ALA A 282 -11.37 17.91 10.95
C ALA A 282 -12.56 18.47 10.15
N TRP A 283 -12.53 18.35 8.82
CA TRP A 283 -13.62 18.79 7.96
C TRP A 283 -14.95 18.08 8.30
N LEU A 284 -14.91 16.76 8.52
CA LEU A 284 -16.10 15.97 8.89
C LEU A 284 -16.69 16.42 10.24
N ALA A 285 -15.83 16.69 11.21
CA ALA A 285 -16.24 17.17 12.52
C ALA A 285 -16.90 18.56 12.47
N GLU A 286 -16.42 19.44 11.59
CA GLU A 286 -16.93 20.79 11.42
C GLU A 286 -18.26 20.85 10.65
N ASN A 287 -18.44 19.99 9.63
CA ASN A 287 -19.59 20.06 8.72
C ASN A 287 -20.75 19.10 9.07
N GLY A 288 -20.50 18.10 9.92
CA GLY A 288 -21.54 17.24 10.49
C GLY A 288 -22.05 16.12 9.54
N PRO A 289 -23.07 15.35 9.99
CA PRO A 289 -23.43 14.07 9.36
C PRO A 289 -24.00 14.16 7.94
N GLN A 290 -24.78 15.20 7.64
CA GLN A 290 -25.37 15.34 6.30
C GLN A 290 -24.27 15.61 5.25
N ALA A 291 -23.40 16.59 5.50
CA ALA A 291 -22.28 16.90 4.62
C ALA A 291 -21.29 15.73 4.51
N THR A 292 -21.09 14.99 5.61
CA THR A 292 -20.31 13.73 5.59
C THR A 292 -20.89 12.72 4.59
N ALA A 293 -22.20 12.46 4.63
CA ALA A 293 -22.84 11.51 3.73
C ALA A 293 -22.77 11.96 2.26
N GLU A 294 -22.93 13.26 2.00
CA GLU A 294 -22.80 13.85 0.66
C GLU A 294 -21.36 13.73 0.14
N LEU A 295 -20.36 14.03 0.97
CA LEU A 295 -18.95 13.89 0.61
C LEU A 295 -18.60 12.42 0.35
N PHE A 296 -18.98 11.50 1.23
CA PHE A 296 -18.67 10.08 1.07
C PHE A 296 -19.27 9.54 -0.22
N SER A 297 -20.50 9.94 -0.58
CA SER A 297 -21.18 9.54 -1.82
C SER A 297 -20.44 9.93 -3.11
N VAL A 298 -19.48 10.86 -3.05
CA VAL A 298 -18.60 11.18 -4.19
C VAL A 298 -17.76 9.97 -4.60
N ASN A 299 -17.39 9.10 -3.65
CA ASN A 299 -16.71 7.85 -3.91
C ASN A 299 -17.73 6.71 -4.06
N PRO A 300 -18.10 6.28 -5.28
CA PRO A 300 -19.13 5.26 -5.46
C PRO A 300 -18.66 3.88 -5.01
N ARG A 301 -17.34 3.65 -4.88
CA ARG A 301 -16.77 2.39 -4.43
C ARG A 301 -17.11 2.13 -2.96
N TYR A 302 -17.60 0.93 -2.67
CA TYR A 302 -17.84 0.42 -1.31
C TYR A 302 -17.15 -0.92 -1.11
N VAL A 303 -16.55 -1.12 0.07
CA VAL A 303 -15.89 -2.37 0.48
C VAL A 303 -16.63 -2.98 1.66
N PHE A 304 -16.92 -4.26 1.55
CA PHE A 304 -17.56 -5.10 2.55
C PHE A 304 -16.53 -5.99 3.23
N PHE A 305 -16.74 -6.29 4.50
CA PHE A 305 -15.82 -7.03 5.33
C PHE A 305 -16.46 -8.26 5.94
N GLN A 306 -15.61 -9.17 6.41
CA GLN A 306 -15.97 -10.21 7.35
C GLN A 306 -15.04 -10.12 8.56
N THR A 307 -15.55 -10.48 9.74
CA THR A 307 -14.71 -10.56 10.93
C THR A 307 -13.87 -11.84 10.86
N GLN A 308 -12.62 -11.72 11.27
CA GLN A 308 -11.69 -12.83 11.40
C GLN A 308 -11.02 -12.73 12.77
N MET A 309 -10.97 -13.83 13.50
CA MET A 309 -10.21 -13.90 14.75
C MET A 309 -8.72 -13.60 14.50
N LEU A 310 -8.13 -12.84 15.41
CA LEU A 310 -6.73 -12.48 15.39
C LEU A 310 -5.95 -13.38 16.36
N ASP A 311 -5.74 -14.64 15.97
CA ASP A 311 -5.10 -15.65 16.83
C ASP A 311 -3.66 -15.28 17.19
N ASP A 312 -2.93 -14.72 16.22
CA ASP A 312 -1.60 -14.16 16.41
C ASP A 312 -1.58 -12.66 16.05
N PRO A 313 -1.37 -11.77 17.03
CA PRO A 313 -1.24 -10.33 16.79
C PRO A 313 -0.08 -9.95 15.85
N ALA A 314 0.96 -10.79 15.73
CA ALA A 314 2.10 -10.57 14.84
C ALA A 314 1.84 -10.97 13.38
N THR A 315 0.67 -11.54 13.07
CA THR A 315 0.29 -11.93 11.72
C THR A 315 -0.45 -10.80 11.01
N GLY A 316 0.00 -10.39 9.82
CA GLY A 316 -0.67 -9.38 8.99
C GLY A 316 -1.96 -9.90 8.31
N PRO A 317 -2.68 -9.03 7.59
CA PRO A 317 -3.90 -9.44 6.88
C PRO A 317 -3.55 -10.37 5.71
N SER A 318 -4.51 -11.17 5.26
CA SER A 318 -4.30 -12.02 4.08
C SER A 318 -4.31 -11.17 2.81
N GLY A 319 -3.20 -11.18 2.07
CA GLY A 319 -3.12 -10.54 0.76
C GLY A 319 -3.85 -11.35 -0.33
N SER A 320 -3.93 -10.76 -1.52
CA SER A 320 -4.59 -11.37 -2.69
C SER A 320 -3.96 -12.70 -3.15
N ALA A 321 -2.70 -12.99 -2.75
CA ALA A 321 -2.09 -14.29 -2.94
C ALA A 321 -2.65 -15.39 -2.00
N GLY A 322 -3.52 -15.04 -1.05
CA GLY A 322 -4.13 -15.94 -0.08
C GLY A 322 -3.20 -16.33 1.06
N VAL A 323 -2.22 -15.49 1.38
CA VAL A 323 -1.24 -15.69 2.46
C VAL A 323 -1.17 -14.44 3.35
N PRO A 324 -0.82 -14.56 4.65
CA PRO A 324 -0.69 -13.40 5.51
C PRO A 324 0.52 -12.54 5.13
N LEU A 325 0.30 -11.23 5.04
CA LEU A 325 1.34 -10.25 4.72
C LEU A 325 2.32 -10.07 5.89
N THR A 326 3.55 -9.76 5.54
CA THR A 326 4.68 -9.51 6.43
C THR A 326 5.09 -8.04 6.30
N PRO A 327 5.08 -7.25 7.39
CA PRO A 327 5.54 -5.88 7.37
C PRO A 327 6.91 -5.76 6.72
N MET A 328 7.09 -4.76 5.86
CA MET A 328 8.33 -4.46 5.14
C MET A 328 8.88 -5.54 4.21
N ALA A 329 8.18 -6.68 4.07
CA ALA A 329 8.59 -7.79 3.21
C ALA A 329 7.48 -8.23 2.23
N SER A 330 6.30 -7.62 2.29
CA SER A 330 5.22 -7.86 1.34
C SER A 330 4.89 -6.61 0.53
N ILE A 331 4.55 -6.83 -0.74
CA ILE A 331 4.13 -5.77 -1.64
C ILE A 331 2.87 -6.13 -2.43
N ALA A 332 2.09 -5.10 -2.75
CA ALA A 332 1.01 -5.17 -3.73
C ALA A 332 1.53 -4.79 -5.13
N VAL A 333 1.12 -5.55 -6.14
CA VAL A 333 1.54 -5.36 -7.54
C VAL A 333 0.36 -5.49 -8.50
N ASP A 334 0.58 -5.13 -9.76
CA ASP A 334 -0.36 -5.40 -10.86
C ASP A 334 -0.28 -6.89 -11.28
N PRO A 335 -1.32 -7.70 -11.03
CA PRO A 335 -1.32 -9.13 -11.32
C PRO A 335 -1.48 -9.45 -12.81
N SER A 336 -1.68 -8.44 -13.67
CA SER A 336 -1.58 -8.59 -15.12
C SER A 336 -0.13 -8.54 -15.61
N ARG A 337 0.79 -8.01 -14.80
CA ARG A 337 2.22 -7.87 -15.10
C ARG A 337 3.08 -8.81 -14.27
N HIS A 338 2.73 -9.00 -13.00
CA HIS A 338 3.53 -9.71 -12.01
C HIS A 338 2.83 -10.97 -11.49
N ALA A 339 3.59 -12.04 -11.31
CA ALA A 339 3.13 -13.24 -10.60
C ALA A 339 3.24 -13.04 -9.09
N TYR A 340 2.37 -13.68 -8.30
CA TYR A 340 2.52 -13.72 -6.84
C TYR A 340 3.61 -14.70 -6.39
N GLY A 341 4.18 -14.45 -5.22
CA GLY A 341 5.25 -15.25 -4.62
C GLY A 341 6.66 -14.96 -5.16
N VAL A 342 6.83 -13.95 -6.02
CA VAL A 342 8.13 -13.57 -6.58
C VAL A 342 8.88 -12.66 -5.61
N PRO A 343 10.13 -12.99 -5.22
CA PRO A 343 11.00 -12.07 -4.48
C PRO A 343 11.52 -10.94 -5.39
N VAL A 344 11.51 -9.72 -4.86
CA VAL A 344 11.92 -8.50 -5.55
C VAL A 344 12.82 -7.70 -4.62
N TRP A 345 14.03 -7.39 -5.05
CA TRP A 345 14.88 -6.39 -4.43
C TRP A 345 14.43 -5.01 -4.89
N LEU A 346 13.99 -4.18 -3.95
CA LEU A 346 13.61 -2.79 -4.19
C LEU A 346 14.68 -1.85 -3.66
N SER A 347 14.92 -0.76 -4.39
CA SER A 347 15.79 0.34 -3.95
C SER A 347 15.08 1.66 -4.20
N ALA A 348 14.91 2.49 -3.16
CA ALA A 348 14.18 3.76 -3.23
C ALA A 348 14.70 4.74 -2.16
N ASP A 349 14.49 6.03 -2.36
CA ASP A 349 14.66 7.05 -1.32
C ASP A 349 13.31 7.29 -0.62
N LEU A 350 13.23 6.91 0.66
CA LEU A 350 11.97 6.87 1.40
C LEU A 350 11.85 8.02 2.41
N PRO A 351 10.68 8.67 2.51
CA PRO A 351 10.41 9.59 3.61
C PRO A 351 10.61 8.90 4.97
N GLU A 352 11.34 9.54 5.88
CA GLU A 352 11.82 9.02 7.18
C GLU A 352 13.01 8.04 7.16
N LEU A 353 13.19 7.21 6.12
CA LEU A 353 14.30 6.23 6.08
C LEU A 353 15.50 6.69 5.26
N GLY A 354 15.32 7.66 4.35
CA GLY A 354 16.33 8.02 3.36
C GLY A 354 16.55 6.90 2.34
N PRO A 355 17.77 6.76 1.79
CA PRO A 355 18.11 5.66 0.90
C PRO A 355 17.86 4.30 1.55
N TRP A 356 16.91 3.55 1.01
CA TRP A 356 16.50 2.26 1.50
C TRP A 356 16.62 1.21 0.39
N SER A 357 16.99 -0.01 0.76
CA SER A 357 16.92 -1.17 -0.11
C SER A 357 16.55 -2.41 0.71
N GLY A 358 15.78 -3.31 0.12
CA GLY A 358 15.33 -4.52 0.81
C GLY A 358 14.67 -5.54 -0.11
N LEU A 359 14.68 -6.79 0.34
CA LEU A 359 14.00 -7.89 -0.34
C LEU A 359 12.55 -7.96 0.12
N VAL A 360 11.63 -7.94 -0.83
CA VAL A 360 10.19 -8.06 -0.62
C VAL A 360 9.61 -9.17 -1.48
N VAL A 361 8.35 -9.54 -1.24
CA VAL A 361 7.65 -10.59 -1.99
C VAL A 361 6.31 -10.06 -2.49
N THR A 362 6.00 -10.33 -3.76
CA THR A 362 4.72 -9.98 -4.38
C THR A 362 3.60 -10.84 -3.80
N GLN A 363 2.80 -10.31 -2.87
CA GLN A 363 1.79 -11.11 -2.14
C GLN A 363 0.39 -10.52 -2.18
N ASP A 364 0.23 -9.34 -2.77
CA ASP A 364 -1.03 -8.64 -2.79
C ASP A 364 -1.29 -7.89 -4.10
N THR A 365 -2.48 -7.33 -4.23
CA THR A 365 -2.86 -6.41 -5.30
C THR A 365 -3.79 -5.32 -4.79
N GLY A 366 -3.76 -4.17 -5.46
CA GLY A 366 -4.72 -3.10 -5.23
C GLY A 366 -5.28 -2.61 -6.55
N GLY A 367 -6.55 -2.21 -6.58
CA GLY A 367 -7.19 -1.75 -7.83
C GLY A 367 -6.56 -0.50 -8.44
N ALA A 368 -5.80 0.28 -7.66
CA ALA A 368 -5.03 1.44 -8.11
C ALA A 368 -3.57 1.11 -8.46
N ILE A 369 -3.14 -0.13 -8.22
CA ILE A 369 -1.76 -0.59 -8.45
C ILE A 369 -1.72 -1.24 -9.82
N THR A 370 -1.48 -0.40 -10.83
CA THR A 370 -1.50 -0.79 -12.25
C THR A 370 -0.19 -0.39 -12.92
N GLY A 371 0.28 -1.24 -13.84
CA GLY A 371 1.50 -1.02 -14.61
C GLY A 371 2.70 -1.86 -14.17
N PRO A 372 3.74 -1.94 -15.02
CA PRO A 372 4.90 -2.83 -14.82
C PRO A 372 5.84 -2.40 -13.69
N LEU A 373 5.96 -1.11 -13.41
CA LEU A 373 6.84 -0.57 -12.35
C LEU A 373 6.01 0.21 -11.31
N ARG A 374 4.95 -0.42 -10.78
CA ARG A 374 4.06 0.16 -9.78
C ARG A 374 3.93 -0.77 -8.58
N VAL A 375 4.27 -0.29 -7.39
CA VAL A 375 4.24 -1.08 -6.15
C VAL A 375 3.59 -0.33 -5.00
N ASP A 376 2.78 -1.03 -4.21
CA ASP A 376 2.37 -0.57 -2.89
C ASP A 376 3.09 -1.37 -1.81
N PHE A 377 3.82 -0.69 -0.93
CA PHE A 377 4.66 -1.29 0.09
C PHE A 377 3.91 -1.46 1.41
N PHE A 378 3.86 -2.68 1.94
CA PHE A 378 3.13 -2.96 3.17
C PHE A 378 3.96 -2.61 4.41
N TRP A 379 3.57 -1.54 5.11
CA TRP A 379 4.28 -1.06 6.31
C TRP A 379 3.93 -1.80 7.60
N GLY A 380 2.94 -2.68 7.58
CA GLY A 380 2.42 -3.34 8.78
C GLY A 380 1.23 -2.61 9.36
N TRP A 381 1.20 -2.45 10.69
CA TRP A 381 0.09 -1.83 11.43
C TRP A 381 0.60 -0.89 12.52
N GLY A 382 -0.32 -0.08 13.05
CA GLY A 382 -0.02 0.91 14.08
C GLY A 382 0.40 2.28 13.52
N GLU A 383 0.54 3.24 14.43
CA GLU A 383 0.71 4.66 14.10
C GLU A 383 1.97 4.93 13.25
N ALA A 384 3.05 4.20 13.50
CA ALA A 384 4.26 4.32 12.69
C ALA A 384 4.05 3.81 11.26
N ALA A 385 3.31 2.71 11.08
CA ALA A 385 2.98 2.18 9.76
C ALA A 385 2.02 3.11 9.01
N GLU A 386 1.01 3.66 9.69
CA GLU A 386 0.08 4.66 9.14
C GLU A 386 0.81 5.88 8.61
N ARG A 387 1.69 6.47 9.44
CA ARG A 387 2.44 7.68 9.07
C ARG A 387 3.37 7.41 7.88
N ARG A 388 4.13 6.31 7.91
CA ARG A 388 5.05 5.93 6.82
C ARG A 388 4.30 5.60 5.53
N ALA A 389 3.19 4.87 5.62
CA ALA A 389 2.35 4.56 4.46
C ALA A 389 1.80 5.84 3.82
N GLY A 390 1.25 6.74 4.63
CA GLY A 390 0.67 8.01 4.17
C GLY A 390 1.68 8.96 3.52
N SER A 391 2.97 8.90 3.90
CA SER A 391 4.02 9.72 3.31
C SER A 391 4.76 9.02 2.15
N THR A 392 4.66 7.70 2.01
CA THR A 392 5.43 6.95 1.00
C THR A 392 4.98 7.32 -0.41
N ARG A 393 5.86 8.02 -1.11
CA ARG A 393 5.77 8.28 -2.53
C ARG A 393 7.19 8.44 -3.08
N ALA A 394 7.72 7.38 -3.68
CA ALA A 394 9.11 7.34 -4.11
C ALA A 394 9.24 6.69 -5.50
N GLN A 395 10.32 7.03 -6.20
CA GLN A 395 10.76 6.24 -7.35
C GLN A 395 11.57 5.05 -6.85
N ALA A 396 11.23 3.86 -7.30
CA ALA A 396 11.87 2.62 -6.90
C ALA A 396 12.45 1.88 -8.11
N GLU A 397 13.68 1.38 -7.97
CA GLU A 397 14.27 0.38 -8.87
C GLU A 397 13.85 -1.04 -8.46
N TRP A 398 13.73 -1.92 -9.45
CA TRP A 398 13.24 -3.29 -9.28
C TRP A 398 14.22 -4.31 -9.85
N VAL A 399 14.66 -5.24 -9.00
CA VAL A 399 15.41 -6.42 -9.43
C VAL A 399 14.70 -7.66 -8.88
N MET A 400 14.13 -8.48 -9.76
CA MET A 400 13.52 -9.74 -9.37
C MET A 400 14.57 -10.81 -9.12
N LEU A 401 14.32 -11.69 -8.16
CA LEU A 401 15.10 -12.91 -7.96
C LEU A 401 14.31 -14.09 -8.54
N LEU A 402 14.76 -14.60 -9.68
CA LEU A 402 14.05 -15.64 -10.44
C LEU A 402 14.81 -16.96 -10.41
N PRO A 403 14.13 -18.12 -10.33
CA PRO A 403 14.81 -19.41 -10.38
C PRO A 403 15.66 -19.55 -11.63
N HIS A 404 16.82 -20.21 -11.53
CA HIS A 404 17.75 -20.36 -12.65
C HIS A 404 17.08 -20.94 -13.91
N THR A 405 16.13 -21.88 -13.73
CA THR A 405 15.37 -22.48 -14.84
C THR A 405 14.45 -21.48 -15.54
N VAL A 406 13.88 -20.52 -14.80
CA VAL A 406 13.07 -19.44 -15.35
C VAL A 406 13.95 -18.49 -16.15
N VAL A 407 15.08 -18.07 -15.59
CA VAL A 407 16.04 -17.15 -16.24
C VAL A 407 16.61 -17.75 -17.52
N ALA A 408 16.97 -19.04 -17.53
CA ALA A 408 17.48 -19.72 -18.71
C ALA A 408 16.47 -19.67 -19.88
N ARG A 409 15.17 -19.83 -19.60
CA ARG A 409 14.11 -19.72 -20.62
C ARG A 409 13.88 -18.28 -21.05
N LEU A 410 13.91 -17.33 -20.10
CA LEU A 410 13.67 -15.91 -20.35
C LEU A 410 14.69 -15.31 -21.34
N PHE A 411 15.94 -15.79 -21.29
CA PHE A 411 17.04 -15.31 -22.13
C PHE A 411 17.47 -16.29 -23.23
N ALA A 412 16.76 -17.41 -23.43
CA ALA A 412 17.12 -18.43 -24.42
C ALA A 412 17.23 -17.87 -25.85
N ASP A 413 16.33 -16.96 -26.23
CA ASP A 413 16.25 -16.37 -27.57
C ASP A 413 17.09 -15.08 -27.75
N ARG A 414 17.83 -14.65 -26.70
CA ARG A 414 18.61 -13.39 -26.71
C ARG A 414 20.10 -13.60 -26.92
N GLN A 415 20.55 -14.80 -27.26
CA GLN A 415 21.94 -15.02 -27.65
C GLN A 415 22.25 -14.24 -28.94
N PRO A 416 23.30 -13.40 -28.98
CA PRO A 416 23.72 -12.77 -30.21
C PRO A 416 24.16 -13.86 -31.20
N ALA A 417 23.73 -13.71 -32.46
CA ALA A 417 24.21 -14.50 -33.59
C ALA A 417 25.71 -14.32 -33.83
#